data_AF-A0A840IU00-F1
#
_entry.id   AF-A0A840IU00-F1
#
_cell.length_a   1.000
_cell.length_b   1.000
_cell.length_c   1.000
_cell.angle_alpha   90.00
_cell.angle_beta   90.00
_cell.angle_gamma   90.00
#
_symmetry.space_group_name_H-M   'P 1'
#
loop_
_entity.id
_entity.type
_entity.pdbx_description
1 polymer ?
#
loop_
_entity_poly.entity_id
_entity_poly.type
_entity_poly.pdbx_seq_one_letter_code
_entity_poly.pdbx_strand_id
1 'polypeptide(L)'
;MPEVAVAGFAQAPNVRETAGTTNGVEMLVPILAEVFAATGLSKQDIGFWCSGSSDYLAGRAFSFIAAVDAIGAFPPIHESHVEMDAAWALYEAWLKIRTGEVDTALVYGFGKASAGQLRRVLALQLDPYVLAPLWPDSLSLAGLQARLGLEAGLWSEKDLAEVAARARADATDNPAAQLSGRVDVAELLDTPYVADPLRTHDIAPVTDGAAVLVLASAERARDLVDRPAILTGVEHRVDSPVLGARDLTRSPSTEAAARALDLDGVELAELHAPFTHQELILRRALGLNGDVRISPSGGALTGNPMFSAGLARIGEAAARIHRGEAGKTLAHATSGPVLQQNLLAVLEAR
;
A
#
# COMPACT_ATOMS: atom_id res chain seq x y z
N MET A 1 0.28 -17.24 -21.33
CA MET A 1 0.52 -17.11 -19.88
C MET A 1 -0.84 -17.08 -19.21
N PRO A 2 -1.09 -17.89 -18.16
CA PRO A 2 -2.36 -17.87 -17.45
C PRO A 2 -2.68 -16.46 -16.94
N GLU A 3 -3.96 -16.09 -16.92
CA GLU A 3 -4.40 -14.91 -16.18
C GLU A 3 -4.29 -15.17 -14.67
N VAL A 4 -4.06 -14.13 -13.88
CA VAL A 4 -3.89 -14.22 -12.43
C VAL A 4 -4.96 -13.39 -11.76
N ALA A 5 -5.58 -13.93 -10.72
CA ALA A 5 -6.60 -13.25 -9.93
C ALA A 5 -6.15 -13.08 -8.49
N VAL A 6 -6.62 -12.01 -7.85
CA VAL A 6 -6.72 -11.97 -6.39
C VAL A 6 -7.95 -12.79 -5.99
N ALA A 7 -7.72 -13.92 -5.33
CA ALA A 7 -8.74 -14.87 -4.90
C ALA A 7 -9.14 -14.70 -3.43
N GLY A 8 -8.27 -14.11 -2.61
CA GLY A 8 -8.55 -13.86 -1.20
C GLY A 8 -7.75 -12.67 -0.68
N PHE A 9 -8.33 -11.97 0.30
CA PHE A 9 -7.72 -10.84 0.99
C PHE A 9 -8.14 -10.85 2.45
N ALA A 10 -7.19 -10.58 3.34
CA ALA A 10 -7.44 -10.24 4.73
C ALA A 10 -6.40 -9.21 5.21
N GLN A 11 -6.78 -8.36 6.15
CA GLN A 11 -5.88 -7.37 6.74
C GLN A 11 -6.13 -7.24 8.24
N ALA A 12 -5.05 -6.99 8.98
CA ALA A 12 -5.15 -6.76 10.41
C ALA A 12 -5.72 -5.36 10.66
N PRO A 13 -6.41 -5.13 11.79
CA PRO A 13 -6.82 -3.78 12.16
C PRO A 13 -5.60 -2.84 12.22
N ASN A 14 -5.72 -1.66 11.60
CA ASN A 14 -4.70 -0.64 11.74
C ASN A 14 -4.82 -0.02 13.12
N VAL A 15 -3.78 -0.18 13.93
CA VAL A 15 -3.74 0.34 15.30
C VAL A 15 -2.50 1.18 15.51
N ARG A 16 -2.58 2.12 16.43
CA ARG A 16 -1.45 2.99 16.77
C ARG A 16 -0.23 2.20 17.24
N GLU A 17 -0.48 1.11 17.96
CA GLU A 17 0.54 0.25 18.56
C GLU A 17 -0.11 -1.10 18.93
N THR A 18 0.52 -2.21 18.53
CA THR A 18 0.20 -3.54 19.06
C THR A 18 1.06 -3.86 20.28
N ALA A 19 0.47 -4.52 21.28
CA ALA A 19 1.20 -5.04 22.43
C ALA A 19 1.67 -6.48 22.13
N GLY A 20 2.98 -6.67 21.98
CA GLY A 20 3.54 -8.00 21.68
C GLY A 20 5.00 -7.94 21.25
N THR A 21 5.42 -8.84 20.37
CA THR A 21 6.83 -8.94 19.93
C THR A 21 7.27 -7.68 19.16
N THR A 22 8.56 -7.38 19.21
CA THR A 22 9.13 -6.22 18.49
C THR A 22 9.04 -6.32 16.96
N ASN A 23 8.65 -7.48 16.42
CA ASN A 23 8.56 -7.72 14.99
C ASN A 23 7.14 -7.72 14.42
N GLY A 24 6.10 -7.83 15.27
CA GLY A 24 4.70 -7.77 14.85
C GLY A 24 4.20 -8.95 13.99
N VAL A 25 4.95 -10.05 13.86
CA VAL A 25 4.58 -11.19 12.99
C VAL A 25 3.29 -11.88 13.43
N GLU A 26 2.96 -11.79 14.72
CA GLU A 26 1.71 -12.33 15.29
C GLU A 26 0.45 -11.71 14.66
N MET A 27 0.54 -10.50 14.09
CA MET A 27 -0.56 -9.86 13.37
C MET A 27 -0.98 -10.66 12.12
N LEU A 28 -0.09 -11.49 11.57
CA LEU A 28 -0.37 -12.35 10.41
C LEU A 28 -1.27 -13.53 10.79
N VAL A 29 -1.17 -14.06 12.01
CA VAL A 29 -1.87 -15.28 12.42
C VAL A 29 -3.39 -15.22 12.23
N PRO A 30 -4.11 -14.20 12.75
CA PRO A 30 -5.56 -14.14 12.58
C PRO A 30 -5.98 -13.96 11.12
N ILE A 31 -5.23 -13.16 10.34
CA ILE A 31 -5.60 -12.84 8.95
C ILE A 31 -5.23 -13.97 7.97
N LEU A 32 -4.21 -14.77 8.29
CA LEU A 32 -3.95 -16.04 7.60
C LEU A 32 -5.11 -17.02 7.83
N ALA A 33 -5.58 -17.14 9.07
CA ALA A 33 -6.73 -18.00 9.37
C ALA A 33 -8.00 -17.51 8.64
N GLU A 34 -8.23 -16.20 8.59
CA GLU A 34 -9.35 -15.58 7.87
C GLU A 34 -9.29 -15.88 6.38
N VAL A 35 -8.14 -15.64 5.72
CA VAL A 35 -8.03 -15.86 4.27
C VAL A 35 -8.13 -17.35 3.90
N PHE A 36 -7.60 -18.25 4.72
CA PHE A 36 -7.75 -19.69 4.50
C PHE A 36 -9.20 -20.15 4.71
N ALA A 37 -9.89 -19.63 5.72
CA ALA A 37 -11.30 -19.91 5.93
C ALA A 37 -12.17 -19.39 4.76
N ALA A 38 -11.86 -18.20 4.25
CA ALA A 38 -12.60 -17.59 3.14
C ALA A 38 -12.39 -18.31 1.80
N THR A 39 -11.18 -18.82 1.55
CA THR A 39 -10.83 -19.48 0.28
C THR A 39 -10.97 -21.01 0.32
N GLY A 40 -11.12 -21.60 1.51
CA GLY A 40 -11.08 -23.05 1.70
C GLY A 40 -9.71 -23.69 1.48
N LEU A 41 -8.67 -22.88 1.26
CA LEU A 41 -7.30 -23.36 1.08
C LEU A 41 -6.65 -23.66 2.44
N SER A 42 -5.61 -24.48 2.38
CA SER A 42 -4.66 -24.71 3.46
C SER A 42 -3.25 -24.32 3.02
N LYS A 43 -2.29 -24.38 3.96
CA LYS A 43 -0.87 -24.14 3.66
C LYS A 43 -0.30 -25.12 2.61
N GLN A 44 -0.87 -26.33 2.48
CA GLN A 44 -0.43 -27.32 1.49
C GLN A 44 -0.85 -26.97 0.07
N ASP A 45 -1.86 -26.11 -0.07
CA ASP A 45 -2.38 -25.70 -1.36
C ASP A 45 -1.68 -24.46 -1.92
N ILE A 46 -0.73 -23.86 -1.18
CA ILE A 46 0.01 -22.67 -1.59
C ILE A 46 1.33 -23.10 -2.24
N GLY A 47 1.45 -22.86 -3.55
CA GLY A 47 2.65 -23.22 -4.31
C GLY A 47 3.85 -22.28 -4.09
N PHE A 48 3.60 -21.01 -3.77
CA PHE A 48 4.65 -20.01 -3.55
C PHE A 48 4.28 -18.99 -2.48
N TRP A 49 5.27 -18.58 -1.69
CA TRP A 49 5.10 -17.58 -0.63
C TRP A 49 6.03 -16.41 -0.91
N CYS A 50 5.52 -15.18 -0.79
CA CYS A 50 6.35 -14.00 -0.96
C CYS A 50 6.00 -12.94 0.08
N SER A 51 7.01 -12.43 0.78
CA SER A 51 6.83 -11.44 1.83
C SER A 51 7.46 -10.09 1.51
N GLY A 52 6.79 -9.02 1.94
CA GLY A 52 7.35 -7.66 1.98
C GLY A 52 7.60 -7.23 3.42
N SER A 53 8.85 -6.88 3.74
CA SER A 53 9.22 -6.37 5.07
C SER A 53 10.55 -5.61 5.00
N SER A 54 11.01 -5.02 6.12
CA SER A 54 12.38 -4.52 6.19
C SER A 54 13.07 -4.67 7.54
N ASP A 55 14.35 -4.99 7.46
CA ASP A 55 15.29 -5.11 8.57
C ASP A 55 15.50 -3.81 9.34
N TYR A 56 15.47 -2.67 8.66
CA TYR A 56 15.75 -1.38 9.29
C TYR A 56 14.67 -0.96 10.29
N LEU A 57 13.39 -1.18 9.96
CA LEU A 57 12.30 -0.85 10.90
C LEU A 57 12.25 -1.83 12.08
N ALA A 58 12.54 -3.10 11.83
CA ALA A 58 12.57 -4.11 12.88
C ALA A 58 13.85 -4.04 13.74
N GLY A 59 14.87 -3.29 13.31
CA GLY A 59 16.14 -3.16 14.02
C GLY A 59 16.93 -4.46 14.13
N ARG A 60 16.73 -5.40 13.21
CA ARG A 60 17.32 -6.74 13.23
C ARG A 60 17.59 -7.23 11.81
N ALA A 61 18.56 -8.13 11.66
CA ALA A 61 18.82 -8.78 10.38
C ALA A 61 17.80 -9.91 10.13
N PHE A 62 17.48 -10.14 8.86
CA PHE A 62 16.65 -11.24 8.37
C PHE A 62 15.24 -11.26 8.98
N SER A 63 14.55 -10.12 8.95
CA SER A 63 13.24 -9.92 9.56
C SER A 63 12.16 -10.81 9.00
N PHE A 64 12.29 -11.21 7.72
CA PHE A 64 11.39 -12.18 7.09
C PHE A 64 11.47 -13.57 7.75
N ILE A 65 12.62 -13.99 8.29
CA ILE A 65 12.78 -15.32 8.91
C ILE A 65 11.81 -15.49 10.09
N ALA A 66 11.53 -14.42 10.84
CA ALA A 66 10.59 -14.53 11.95
C ALA A 66 9.14 -14.68 11.51
N ALA A 67 8.81 -14.40 10.24
CA ALA A 67 7.47 -14.67 9.74
C ALA A 67 7.15 -16.16 9.73
N VAL A 68 8.17 -17.04 9.71
CA VAL A 68 8.04 -18.50 9.88
C VAL A 68 7.30 -18.86 11.17
N ASP A 69 7.42 -18.05 12.22
CA ASP A 69 6.67 -18.25 13.48
C ASP A 69 5.15 -18.13 13.27
N ALA A 70 4.72 -17.32 12.30
CA ALA A 70 3.31 -17.12 11.96
C ALA A 70 2.84 -18.01 10.80
N ILE A 71 3.61 -18.08 9.71
CA ILE A 71 3.24 -18.88 8.52
C ILE A 71 3.46 -20.38 8.76
N GLY A 72 4.30 -20.76 9.73
CA GLY A 72 4.60 -22.13 10.13
C GLY A 72 5.67 -22.80 9.25
N ALA A 73 6.47 -23.67 9.85
CA ALA A 73 7.56 -24.37 9.17
C ALA A 73 7.13 -25.65 8.39
N PHE A 74 5.86 -26.06 8.50
CA PHE A 74 5.32 -27.25 7.84
C PHE A 74 3.96 -26.95 7.17
N PRO A 75 3.73 -27.38 5.92
CA PRO A 75 4.67 -28.09 5.02
C PRO A 75 5.90 -27.23 4.67
N PRO A 76 7.00 -27.80 4.15
CA PRO A 76 8.16 -27.01 3.73
C PRO A 76 7.75 -25.90 2.75
N ILE A 77 8.14 -24.66 3.06
CA ILE A 77 7.75 -23.47 2.31
C ILE A 77 8.95 -22.99 1.48
N HIS A 78 8.71 -22.75 0.18
CA HIS A 78 9.65 -21.99 -0.64
C HIS A 78 9.21 -20.52 -0.61
N GLU A 79 9.82 -19.76 0.30
CA GLU A 79 9.55 -18.34 0.48
C GLU A 79 10.58 -17.48 -0.28
N SER A 80 10.09 -16.45 -0.96
CA SER A 80 10.89 -15.31 -1.40
C SER A 80 10.55 -14.06 -0.58
N HIS A 81 11.44 -13.09 -0.60
CA HIS A 81 11.31 -11.87 0.19
C HIS A 81 11.79 -10.66 -0.60
N VAL A 82 11.04 -9.57 -0.48
CA VAL A 82 11.43 -8.25 -0.98
C VAL A 82 11.61 -7.28 0.20
N GLU A 83 12.71 -6.54 0.20
CA GLU A 83 12.99 -5.45 1.14
C GLU A 83 12.15 -4.20 0.80
N MET A 84 10.83 -4.35 0.75
CA MET A 84 9.89 -3.29 0.42
C MET A 84 8.45 -3.62 0.81
N ASP A 85 7.49 -2.76 0.44
CA ASP A 85 6.08 -3.06 0.55
C ASP A 85 5.69 -4.32 -0.21
N ALA A 86 4.84 -5.14 0.41
CA ALA A 86 4.41 -6.43 -0.10
C ALA A 86 3.64 -6.33 -1.42
N ALA A 87 3.23 -5.13 -1.86
CA ALA A 87 2.80 -4.92 -3.25
C ALA A 87 3.85 -5.37 -4.30
N TRP A 88 5.15 -5.26 -3.99
CA TRP A 88 6.21 -5.78 -4.87
C TRP A 88 6.44 -7.29 -4.70
N ALA A 89 6.16 -7.83 -3.51
CA ALA A 89 6.08 -9.29 -3.32
C ALA A 89 4.95 -9.89 -4.17
N LEU A 90 3.83 -9.15 -4.33
CA LEU A 90 2.75 -9.52 -5.24
C LEU A 90 3.23 -9.58 -6.69
N TYR A 91 4.08 -8.65 -7.14
CA TYR A 91 4.61 -8.68 -8.51
C TYR A 91 5.43 -9.95 -8.78
N GLU A 92 6.28 -10.37 -7.83
CA GLU A 92 7.03 -11.62 -7.95
C GLU A 92 6.11 -12.84 -7.98
N ALA A 93 5.16 -12.91 -7.04
CA ALA A 93 4.17 -14.00 -6.99
C ALA A 93 3.29 -14.05 -8.25
N TRP A 94 2.91 -12.89 -8.78
CA TRP A 94 2.20 -12.77 -10.05
C TRP A 94 3.03 -13.34 -11.19
N LEU A 95 4.32 -13.00 -11.30
CA LEU A 95 5.21 -13.57 -12.32
C LEU A 95 5.31 -15.09 -12.22
N LYS A 96 5.41 -15.66 -11.01
CA LYS A 96 5.45 -17.12 -10.79
C LYS A 96 4.22 -17.85 -11.32
N ILE A 97 3.03 -17.26 -11.16
CA ILE A 97 1.80 -17.82 -11.74
C ILE A 97 1.79 -17.59 -13.26
N ARG A 98 2.15 -16.39 -13.74
CA ARG A 98 2.20 -16.06 -15.18
C ARG A 98 3.15 -16.96 -15.97
N THR A 99 4.24 -17.45 -15.36
CA THR A 99 5.18 -18.40 -15.97
C THR A 99 4.71 -19.85 -15.89
N GLY A 100 3.64 -20.14 -15.14
CA GLY A 100 3.09 -21.48 -14.94
C GLY A 100 3.91 -22.34 -13.97
N GLU A 101 4.76 -21.72 -13.14
CA GLU A 101 5.54 -22.46 -12.13
C GLU A 101 4.66 -22.91 -10.95
N VAL A 102 3.62 -22.15 -10.62
CA VAL A 102 2.65 -22.44 -9.57
C VAL A 102 1.26 -21.94 -9.97
N ASP A 103 0.20 -22.54 -9.41
CA ASP A 103 -1.18 -22.10 -9.64
C ASP A 103 -1.72 -21.19 -8.55
N THR A 104 -1.06 -21.17 -7.38
CA THR A 104 -1.46 -20.42 -6.19
C THR A 104 -0.24 -19.82 -5.51
N ALA A 105 -0.40 -18.61 -4.99
CA ALA A 105 0.63 -17.96 -4.19
C ALA A 105 0.01 -17.17 -3.05
N LEU A 106 0.71 -17.10 -1.92
CA LEU A 106 0.34 -16.26 -0.78
C LEU A 106 1.35 -15.14 -0.64
N VAL A 107 0.85 -13.92 -0.69
CA VAL A 107 1.62 -12.68 -0.55
C VAL A 107 1.25 -12.05 0.77
N TYR A 108 2.24 -11.60 1.55
CA TYR A 108 1.95 -10.96 2.82
C TYR A 108 2.96 -9.90 3.19
N GLY A 109 2.52 -8.95 4.01
CA GLY A 109 3.37 -7.92 4.58
C GLY A 109 2.91 -7.59 5.99
N PHE A 110 3.83 -7.11 6.82
CA PHE A 110 3.54 -6.68 8.17
C PHE A 110 4.46 -5.53 8.54
N GLY A 111 3.91 -4.54 9.25
CA GLY A 111 4.62 -3.36 9.69
C GLY A 111 4.38 -3.10 11.16
N LYS A 112 5.44 -3.04 11.96
CA LYS A 112 5.39 -2.60 13.35
C LYS A 112 6.07 -1.24 13.51
N ALA A 113 5.49 -0.21 12.87
CA ALA A 113 6.07 1.13 12.86
C ALA A 113 6.18 1.76 14.25
N SER A 114 5.36 1.33 15.22
CA SER A 114 5.41 1.78 16.61
C SER A 114 6.69 1.39 17.35
N ALA A 115 7.37 0.32 16.91
CA ALA A 115 8.54 -0.23 17.60
C ALA A 115 9.81 0.64 17.48
N GLY A 116 9.78 1.69 16.66
CA GLY A 116 10.93 2.55 16.42
C GLY A 116 10.57 3.99 16.06
N GLN A 117 11.59 4.75 15.67
CA GLN A 117 11.42 6.13 15.22
C GLN A 117 11.22 6.14 13.69
N LEU A 118 10.06 5.64 13.22
CA LEU A 118 9.75 5.42 11.79
C LEU A 118 10.33 6.51 10.87
N ARG A 119 9.96 7.77 11.13
CA ARG A 119 10.31 8.92 10.28
C ARG A 119 11.82 9.15 10.16
N ARG A 120 12.58 8.83 11.21
CA ARG A 120 14.06 8.90 11.22
C ARG A 120 14.69 7.69 10.57
N VAL A 121 14.13 6.50 10.78
CA VAL A 121 14.64 5.27 10.13
C VAL A 121 14.49 5.37 8.61
N LEU A 122 13.39 5.96 8.12
CA LEU A 122 13.18 6.20 6.70
C LEU A 122 14.23 7.13 6.05
N ALA A 123 15.06 7.84 6.82
CA ALA A 123 16.20 8.58 6.24
C ALA A 123 17.30 7.64 5.71
N LEU A 124 17.34 6.38 6.17
CA LEU A 124 18.31 5.38 5.74
C LEU A 124 18.06 4.83 4.34
N GLN A 125 16.87 5.06 3.77
CA GLN A 125 16.55 4.68 2.39
C GLN A 125 17.11 5.69 1.36
N LEU A 126 17.65 6.82 1.82
CA LEU A 126 18.19 7.87 0.97
C LEU A 126 19.58 7.51 0.45
N ASP A 127 20.07 8.28 -0.52
CA ASP A 127 21.44 8.13 -1.01
C ASP A 127 22.45 8.14 0.15
N PRO A 128 23.25 7.07 0.32
CA PRO A 128 24.08 6.88 1.50
C PRO A 128 25.26 7.86 1.58
N TYR A 129 25.61 8.53 0.47
CA TYR A 129 26.77 9.40 0.40
C TYR A 129 26.40 10.89 0.51
N VAL A 130 25.28 11.30 -0.07
CA VAL A 130 24.93 12.73 -0.18
C VAL A 130 23.70 13.16 0.59
N LEU A 131 22.74 12.26 0.85
CA LEU A 131 21.47 12.62 1.51
C LEU A 131 21.33 12.01 2.90
N ALA A 132 21.56 10.70 3.05
CA ALA A 132 21.45 10.02 4.33
C ALA A 132 22.33 10.63 5.43
N PRO A 133 23.57 11.10 5.16
CA PRO A 133 24.39 11.77 6.19
C PRO A 133 23.81 13.07 6.74
N LEU A 134 22.91 13.74 5.99
CA LEU A 134 22.19 14.93 6.45
C LEU A 134 20.99 14.56 7.34
N TRP A 135 20.57 13.29 7.30
CA TRP A 135 19.48 12.70 8.06
C TRP A 135 18.13 13.43 7.97
N PRO A 136 17.67 13.88 6.77
CA PRO A 136 16.37 14.51 6.66
C PRO A 136 15.28 13.45 6.92
N ASP A 137 14.41 13.72 7.90
CA ASP A 137 13.31 12.82 8.20
C ASP A 137 12.24 12.84 7.10
N SER A 138 11.39 11.81 7.07
CA SER A 138 10.38 11.68 6.01
C SER A 138 9.34 12.81 5.97
N LEU A 139 9.07 13.51 7.09
CA LEU A 139 8.18 14.67 7.07
C LEU A 139 8.84 15.88 6.44
N SER A 140 10.13 16.11 6.73
CA SER A 140 10.87 17.23 6.13
C SER A 140 10.90 17.10 4.60
N LEU A 141 11.13 15.90 4.07
CA LEU A 141 11.10 15.65 2.62
C LEU A 141 9.71 15.83 2.02
N ALA A 142 8.66 15.33 2.68
CA ALA A 142 7.28 15.51 2.24
C ALA A 142 6.82 16.98 2.35
N GLY A 143 7.30 17.71 3.35
CA GLY A 143 7.03 19.14 3.53
C GLY A 143 7.61 19.97 2.39
N LEU A 144 8.84 19.66 1.95
CA LEU A 144 9.43 20.26 0.75
C LEU A 144 8.59 19.98 -0.50
N GLN A 145 8.14 18.74 -0.69
CA GLN A 145 7.26 18.37 -1.81
C GLN A 145 5.94 19.15 -1.78
N ALA A 146 5.31 19.25 -0.60
CA ALA A 146 4.06 19.99 -0.41
C ALA A 146 4.23 21.49 -0.67
N ARG A 147 5.32 22.10 -0.15
CA ARG A 147 5.64 23.52 -0.32
C ARG A 147 5.81 23.88 -1.80
N LEU A 148 6.54 23.07 -2.56
CA LEU A 148 6.76 23.31 -3.98
C LEU A 148 5.45 23.40 -4.77
N GLY A 149 4.47 22.54 -4.48
CA GLY A 149 3.18 22.63 -5.16
C GLY A 149 2.27 23.75 -4.68
N LEU A 150 2.37 24.17 -3.41
CA LEU A 150 1.70 25.38 -2.92
C LEU A 150 2.25 26.62 -3.64
N GLU A 151 3.58 26.76 -3.72
CA GLU A 151 4.25 27.88 -4.40
C GLU A 151 3.96 27.90 -5.91
N ALA A 152 3.84 26.73 -6.53
CA ALA A 152 3.45 26.59 -7.92
C ALA A 152 1.93 26.76 -8.17
N GLY A 153 1.12 26.95 -7.12
CA GLY A 153 -0.34 27.09 -7.23
C GLY A 153 -1.05 25.82 -7.71
N LEU A 154 -0.44 24.65 -7.51
CA LEU A 154 -0.97 23.35 -7.94
C LEU A 154 -2.02 22.79 -6.98
N TRP A 155 -2.02 23.26 -5.75
CA TRP A 155 -2.99 23.00 -4.68
C TRP A 155 -2.92 24.13 -3.65
N SER A 156 -3.93 24.20 -2.80
CA SER A 156 -4.01 25.05 -1.62
C SER A 156 -4.03 24.20 -0.34
N GLU A 157 -3.75 24.80 0.81
CA GLU A 157 -3.90 24.10 2.11
C GLU A 157 -5.34 23.60 2.33
N LYS A 158 -6.33 24.33 1.78
CA LYS A 158 -7.73 23.90 1.81
C LYS A 158 -7.93 22.59 1.03
N ASP A 159 -7.33 22.46 -0.14
CA ASP A 159 -7.42 21.22 -0.93
C ASP A 159 -6.80 20.03 -0.16
N LEU A 160 -5.71 20.27 0.57
CA LEU A 160 -5.08 19.25 1.42
C LEU A 160 -5.99 18.82 2.57
N ALA A 161 -6.62 19.78 3.26
CA ALA A 161 -7.57 19.50 4.33
C ALA A 161 -8.83 18.78 3.83
N GLU A 162 -9.33 19.11 2.64
CA GLU A 162 -10.46 18.41 2.00
C GLU A 162 -10.14 16.95 1.68
N VAL A 163 -8.91 16.65 1.25
CA VAL A 163 -8.45 15.26 1.06
C VAL A 163 -8.51 14.49 2.38
N ALA A 164 -7.98 15.06 3.46
CA ALA A 164 -7.99 14.41 4.77
C ALA A 164 -9.41 14.20 5.32
N ALA A 165 -10.28 15.21 5.18
CA ALA A 165 -11.67 15.14 5.62
C ALA A 165 -12.46 14.05 4.86
N ARG A 166 -12.25 13.94 3.55
CA ARG A 166 -12.86 12.89 2.72
C ARG A 166 -12.37 11.51 3.14
N ALA A 167 -11.05 11.32 3.27
CA ALA A 167 -10.45 10.05 3.70
C ALA A 167 -11.01 9.57 5.05
N ARG A 168 -11.14 10.48 6.04
CA ARG A 168 -11.73 10.19 7.35
C ARG A 168 -13.20 9.78 7.26
N ALA A 169 -13.98 10.45 6.42
CA ALA A 169 -15.38 10.14 6.20
C ALA A 169 -15.55 8.75 5.54
N ASP A 170 -14.77 8.47 4.50
CA ASP A 170 -14.80 7.19 3.77
C ASP A 170 -14.38 6.01 4.66
N ALA A 171 -13.47 6.23 5.61
CA ALA A 171 -13.04 5.22 6.58
C ALA A 171 -14.07 4.85 7.65
N THR A 172 -15.23 5.52 7.72
CA THR A 172 -16.24 5.28 8.77
C THR A 172 -16.72 3.83 8.80
N ASP A 173 -16.89 3.22 7.63
CA ASP A 173 -17.36 1.84 7.50
C ASP A 173 -16.21 0.84 7.31
N ASN A 174 -14.95 1.29 7.40
CA ASN A 174 -13.80 0.41 7.31
C ASN A 174 -13.39 -0.09 8.71
N PRO A 175 -13.64 -1.36 9.07
CA PRO A 175 -13.30 -1.90 10.39
C PRO A 175 -11.79 -1.93 10.65
N ALA A 176 -10.96 -1.87 9.60
CA ALA A 176 -9.52 -1.85 9.73
C ALA A 176 -8.95 -0.44 9.86
N ALA A 177 -9.73 0.64 9.75
CA ALA A 177 -9.19 2.00 9.83
C ALA A 177 -8.79 2.38 11.27
N GLN A 178 -7.60 2.97 11.43
CA GLN A 178 -7.13 3.53 12.71
C GLN A 178 -7.82 4.87 13.03
N LEU A 179 -8.15 5.63 11.98
CA LEU A 179 -8.71 6.96 12.06
C LEU A 179 -9.94 7.05 11.16
N SER A 180 -11.08 7.42 11.71
CA SER A 180 -12.33 7.59 10.93
C SER A 180 -13.18 8.72 11.50
N GLY A 181 -14.32 9.00 10.85
CA GLY A 181 -15.31 9.97 11.28
C GLY A 181 -15.37 11.23 10.44
N ARG A 182 -16.36 12.09 10.70
CA ARG A 182 -16.50 13.38 10.02
C ARG A 182 -15.71 14.45 10.76
N VAL A 183 -14.95 15.25 10.02
CA VAL A 183 -14.16 16.37 10.53
C VAL A 183 -14.44 17.62 9.70
N ASP A 184 -14.41 18.79 10.31
CA ASP A 184 -14.61 20.06 9.59
C ASP A 184 -13.29 20.59 9.02
N VAL A 185 -13.31 21.10 7.79
CA VAL A 185 -12.13 21.61 7.10
C VAL A 185 -11.55 22.83 7.81
N ALA A 186 -12.39 23.70 8.37
CA ALA A 186 -11.89 24.88 9.08
C ALA A 186 -11.17 24.50 10.37
N GLU A 187 -11.68 23.51 11.11
CA GLU A 187 -11.00 22.96 12.29
C GLU A 187 -9.65 22.34 11.93
N LEU A 188 -9.55 21.62 10.81
CA LEU A 188 -8.29 21.04 10.35
C LEU A 188 -7.24 22.14 10.06
N LEU A 189 -7.65 23.23 9.42
CA LEU A 189 -6.77 24.35 9.04
C LEU A 189 -6.32 25.20 10.24
N ASP A 190 -7.08 25.21 11.33
CA ASP A 190 -6.75 25.92 12.58
C ASP A 190 -5.67 25.20 13.42
N THR A 191 -5.32 23.96 13.05
CA THR A 191 -4.25 23.23 13.76
C THR A 191 -2.86 23.75 13.40
N PRO A 192 -1.88 23.70 14.33
CA PRO A 192 -0.52 24.14 14.05
C PRO A 192 0.19 23.20 13.06
N TYR A 193 1.17 23.73 12.34
CA TYR A 193 2.06 22.93 11.51
C TYR A 193 2.87 21.94 12.35
N VAL A 194 3.01 20.73 11.82
CA VAL A 194 3.94 19.71 12.32
C VAL A 194 5.28 19.83 11.60
N ALA A 195 5.24 20.02 10.27
CA ALA A 195 6.39 20.26 9.42
C ALA A 195 5.95 21.16 8.27
N ASP A 196 6.10 22.48 8.45
CA ASP A 196 5.59 23.50 7.51
C ASP A 196 5.81 23.10 6.03
N PRO A 197 4.74 22.95 5.22
CA PRO A 197 3.34 23.36 5.43
C PRO A 197 2.40 22.25 5.93
N LEU A 198 2.91 21.10 6.34
CA LEU A 198 2.10 19.95 6.76
C LEU A 198 1.58 20.09 8.18
N ARG A 199 0.27 19.88 8.36
CA ARG A 199 -0.40 19.70 9.66
C ARG A 199 -0.63 18.23 9.95
N THR A 200 -1.14 17.92 11.14
CA THR A 200 -1.37 16.53 11.57
C THR A 200 -2.29 15.76 10.61
N HIS A 201 -3.30 16.42 10.03
CA HIS A 201 -4.23 15.77 9.10
C HIS A 201 -3.63 15.48 7.73
N ASP A 202 -2.52 16.14 7.38
CA ASP A 202 -1.80 15.92 6.12
C ASP A 202 -0.91 14.68 6.15
N ILE A 203 -0.71 14.08 7.32
CA ILE A 203 0.31 13.08 7.57
C ILE A 203 -0.37 11.79 8.03
N ALA A 204 -0.14 10.70 7.30
CA ALA A 204 -0.62 9.38 7.71
C ALA A 204 -0.13 9.02 9.12
N PRO A 205 -0.98 8.38 9.95
CA PRO A 205 -0.60 8.01 11.31
C PRO A 205 0.49 6.93 11.31
N VAL A 206 1.32 6.93 12.36
CA VAL A 206 2.15 5.76 12.68
C VAL A 206 1.19 4.62 13.02
N THR A 207 1.34 3.50 12.30
CA THR A 207 0.39 2.41 12.27
C THR A 207 1.14 1.07 12.35
N ASP A 208 0.68 0.20 13.24
CA ASP A 208 0.98 -1.22 13.22
C ASP A 208 -0.16 -1.94 12.47
N GLY A 209 0.19 -2.87 11.60
CA GLY A 209 -0.77 -3.66 10.83
C GLY A 209 -0.11 -4.66 9.90
N ALA A 210 -0.93 -5.44 9.22
CA ALA A 210 -0.49 -6.48 8.28
C ALA A 210 -1.56 -6.73 7.22
N ALA A 211 -1.16 -7.26 6.08
CA ALA A 211 -2.07 -7.64 5.00
C ALA A 211 -1.61 -8.95 4.35
N VAL A 212 -2.57 -9.75 3.89
CA VAL A 212 -2.36 -11.00 3.17
C VAL A 212 -3.24 -11.03 1.93
N LEU A 213 -2.67 -11.43 0.79
CA LEU A 213 -3.39 -11.76 -0.44
C LEU A 213 -3.12 -13.20 -0.86
N VAL A 214 -4.16 -13.87 -1.34
CA VAL A 214 -4.03 -15.12 -2.10
C VAL A 214 -4.18 -14.79 -3.57
N LEU A 215 -3.14 -15.06 -4.35
CA LEU A 215 -3.18 -15.06 -5.80
C LEU A 215 -3.43 -16.47 -6.30
N ALA A 216 -4.19 -16.59 -7.37
CA ALA A 216 -4.41 -17.86 -8.06
C ALA A 216 -4.45 -17.65 -9.58
N SER A 217 -4.16 -18.69 -10.35
CA SER A 217 -4.50 -18.72 -11.77
C SER A 217 -6.01 -18.50 -11.93
N ALA A 218 -6.44 -17.82 -13.00
CA ALA A 218 -7.86 -17.50 -13.18
C ALA A 218 -8.76 -18.75 -13.22
N GLU A 219 -8.24 -19.88 -13.68
CA GLU A 219 -8.93 -21.17 -13.59
C GLU A 219 -9.14 -21.57 -12.14
N ARG A 220 -8.06 -21.59 -11.34
CA ARG A 220 -8.13 -21.97 -9.94
C ARG A 220 -8.96 -20.99 -9.11
N ALA A 221 -8.89 -19.70 -9.40
CA ALA A 221 -9.59 -18.65 -8.66
C ALA A 221 -11.13 -18.81 -8.71
N ARG A 222 -11.68 -19.35 -9.80
CA ARG A 222 -13.13 -19.61 -9.93
C ARG A 222 -13.65 -20.66 -8.95
N ASP A 223 -12.77 -21.53 -8.44
CA ASP A 223 -13.12 -22.49 -7.40
C ASP A 223 -13.08 -21.88 -5.99
N LEU A 224 -12.45 -20.70 -5.84
CA LEU A 224 -12.13 -20.10 -4.54
C LEU A 224 -13.01 -18.88 -4.22
N VAL A 225 -13.46 -18.14 -5.23
CA VAL A 225 -14.29 -16.94 -5.07
C VAL A 225 -15.25 -16.78 -6.24
N ASP A 226 -16.49 -16.37 -5.95
CA ASP A 226 -17.57 -16.25 -6.95
C ASP A 226 -17.26 -15.19 -8.02
N ARG A 227 -16.56 -14.12 -7.64
CA ARG A 227 -16.21 -12.99 -8.52
C ARG A 227 -14.71 -12.71 -8.43
N PRO A 228 -13.84 -13.49 -9.09
CA PRO A 228 -12.39 -13.25 -9.05
C PRO A 228 -12.01 -11.86 -9.57
N ALA A 229 -11.06 -11.21 -8.91
CA ALA A 229 -10.52 -9.93 -9.35
C ALA A 229 -9.26 -10.18 -10.20
N ILE A 230 -9.41 -10.24 -11.52
CA ILE A 230 -8.32 -10.54 -12.46
C ILE A 230 -7.36 -9.35 -12.54
N LEU A 231 -6.07 -9.59 -12.31
CA LEU A 231 -4.98 -8.61 -12.51
C LEU A 231 -4.72 -8.45 -14.01
N THR A 232 -5.43 -7.51 -14.64
CA THR A 232 -5.32 -7.26 -16.09
C THR A 232 -4.08 -6.45 -16.46
N GLY A 233 -3.48 -5.76 -15.49
CA GLY A 233 -2.16 -5.15 -15.64
C GLY A 233 -1.49 -4.87 -14.31
N VAL A 234 -0.19 -5.10 -14.24
CA VAL A 234 0.66 -4.75 -13.10
C VAL A 234 1.92 -4.11 -13.64
N GLU A 235 2.16 -2.85 -13.28
CA GLU A 235 3.32 -2.09 -13.74
C GLU A 235 3.96 -1.38 -12.56
N HIS A 236 5.28 -1.49 -12.43
CA HIS A 236 6.02 -0.73 -11.45
C HIS A 236 7.17 0.04 -12.10
N ARG A 237 7.40 1.26 -11.64
CA ARG A 237 8.42 2.18 -12.15
C ARG A 237 9.11 2.86 -10.98
N VAL A 238 10.34 3.28 -11.21
CA VAL A 238 11.17 3.96 -10.21
C VAL A 238 11.74 5.26 -10.81
N ASP A 239 11.61 6.34 -10.05
CA ASP A 239 12.27 7.61 -10.33
C ASP A 239 13.70 7.64 -9.78
N SER A 240 14.48 8.62 -10.24
CA SER A 240 15.83 8.86 -9.73
C SER A 240 15.86 8.98 -8.21
N PRO A 241 16.85 8.38 -7.50
CA PRO A 241 17.03 8.61 -6.07
C PRO A 241 17.51 10.04 -5.76
N VAL A 242 17.97 10.79 -6.77
CA VAL A 242 18.48 12.15 -6.63
C VAL A 242 17.31 13.14 -6.61
N LEU A 243 16.93 13.60 -5.41
CA LEU A 243 15.80 14.53 -5.20
C LEU A 243 15.88 15.79 -6.07
N GLY A 244 17.06 16.42 -6.17
CA GLY A 244 17.27 17.63 -6.96
C GLY A 244 17.19 17.42 -8.49
N ALA A 245 17.18 16.18 -8.96
CA ALA A 245 17.01 15.86 -10.38
C ALA A 245 15.53 15.62 -10.76
N ARG A 246 14.61 15.69 -9.79
CA ARG A 246 13.18 15.42 -9.98
C ARG A 246 12.37 16.70 -9.85
N ASP A 247 11.34 16.81 -10.68
CA ASP A 247 10.22 17.68 -10.39
C ASP A 247 9.35 17.00 -9.32
N LEU A 248 9.50 17.43 -8.06
CA LEU A 248 8.79 16.83 -6.94
C LEU A 248 7.28 17.11 -6.94
N THR A 249 6.80 18.03 -7.78
CA THR A 249 5.36 18.31 -7.91
C THR A 249 4.64 17.29 -8.80
N ARG A 250 5.39 16.36 -9.39
CA ARG A 250 4.92 15.30 -10.29
C ARG A 250 5.36 13.93 -9.79
N SER A 251 4.81 12.89 -10.40
CA SER A 251 5.26 11.51 -10.23
C SER A 251 5.49 10.86 -11.61
N PRO A 252 6.65 11.11 -12.25
CA PRO A 252 6.93 10.58 -13.59
C PRO A 252 6.86 9.06 -13.69
N SER A 253 7.27 8.35 -12.64
CA SER A 253 7.13 6.90 -12.52
C SER A 253 5.66 6.45 -12.54
N THR A 254 4.77 7.10 -11.79
CA THR A 254 3.32 6.81 -11.83
C THR A 254 2.74 7.10 -13.22
N GLU A 255 3.07 8.25 -13.82
CA GLU A 255 2.59 8.59 -15.16
C GLU A 255 3.08 7.58 -16.22
N ALA A 256 4.32 7.11 -16.11
CA ALA A 256 4.88 6.12 -17.02
C ALA A 256 4.22 4.75 -16.86
N ALA A 257 3.96 4.33 -15.61
CA ALA A 257 3.21 3.11 -15.33
C ALA A 257 1.77 3.21 -15.87
N ALA A 258 1.10 4.35 -15.66
CA ALA A 258 -0.26 4.60 -16.14
C ALA A 258 -0.36 4.49 -17.66
N ARG A 259 0.60 5.05 -18.41
CA ARG A 259 0.64 4.95 -19.88
C ARG A 259 0.83 3.52 -20.40
N ALA A 260 1.36 2.61 -19.58
CA ALA A 260 1.55 1.21 -19.93
C ALA A 260 0.31 0.35 -19.59
N LEU A 261 -0.71 0.93 -18.96
CA LEU A 261 -1.92 0.25 -18.49
C LEU A 261 -3.17 0.81 -19.17
N ASP A 262 -4.22 -0.01 -19.24
CA ASP A 262 -5.55 0.43 -19.63
C ASP A 262 -6.34 0.89 -18.40
N LEU A 263 -6.44 2.21 -18.21
CA LEU A 263 -7.18 2.83 -17.12
C LEU A 263 -8.61 3.25 -17.51
N ASP A 264 -9.02 3.03 -18.75
CA ASP A 264 -10.36 3.42 -19.21
C ASP A 264 -11.42 2.61 -18.46
N GLY A 265 -12.46 3.29 -17.98
CA GLY A 265 -13.56 2.67 -17.24
C GLY A 265 -13.22 2.23 -15.82
N VAL A 266 -12.08 2.64 -15.25
CA VAL A 266 -11.82 2.48 -13.80
C VAL A 266 -12.87 3.25 -13.00
N GLU A 267 -13.58 2.56 -12.11
CA GLU A 267 -14.69 3.12 -11.31
C GLU A 267 -14.23 3.61 -9.92
N LEU A 268 -13.16 3.01 -9.39
CA LEU A 268 -12.53 3.41 -8.14
C LEU A 268 -11.03 3.15 -8.16
N ALA A 269 -10.29 3.97 -7.40
CA ALA A 269 -8.85 3.85 -7.24
C ALA A 269 -8.48 3.84 -5.76
N GLU A 270 -7.82 2.78 -5.29
CA GLU A 270 -7.25 2.68 -3.94
C GLU A 270 -5.79 3.17 -3.96
N LEU A 271 -5.54 4.38 -3.44
CA LEU A 271 -4.24 5.04 -3.54
C LEU A 271 -3.45 4.95 -2.24
N HIS A 272 -2.23 4.40 -2.32
CA HIS A 272 -1.24 4.55 -1.25
C HIS A 272 -0.63 5.95 -1.29
N ALA A 273 -1.24 6.89 -0.57
CA ALA A 273 -0.79 8.26 -0.42
C ALA A 273 -0.58 8.61 1.06
N PRO A 274 0.65 8.43 1.61
CA PRO A 274 0.94 8.75 3.01
C PRO A 274 0.78 10.22 3.39
N PHE A 275 0.65 11.11 2.41
CA PHE A 275 0.40 12.53 2.60
C PHE A 275 -0.70 13.06 1.68
N THR A 276 -1.48 14.03 2.15
CA THR A 276 -2.63 14.62 1.41
C THR A 276 -2.25 15.14 0.02
N HIS A 277 -1.14 15.88 -0.08
CA HIS A 277 -0.66 16.42 -1.36
C HIS A 277 -0.24 15.33 -2.35
N GLN A 278 0.22 14.17 -1.86
CA GLN A 278 0.60 13.06 -2.73
C GLN A 278 -0.61 12.42 -3.40
N GLU A 279 -1.78 12.40 -2.74
CA GLU A 279 -3.00 11.96 -3.41
C GLU A 279 -3.33 12.85 -4.61
N LEU A 280 -3.18 14.18 -4.47
CA LEU A 280 -3.42 15.12 -5.56
C LEU A 280 -2.42 14.92 -6.73
N ILE A 281 -1.15 14.67 -6.41
CA ILE A 281 -0.12 14.32 -7.41
C ILE A 281 -0.52 13.02 -8.14
N LEU A 282 -0.91 11.98 -7.41
CA LEU A 282 -1.28 10.69 -7.98
C LEU A 282 -2.53 10.77 -8.84
N ARG A 283 -3.59 11.45 -8.38
CA ARG A 283 -4.82 11.66 -9.16
C ARG A 283 -4.54 12.33 -10.50
N ARG A 284 -3.68 13.36 -10.50
CA ARG A 284 -3.23 14.04 -11.72
C ARG A 284 -2.40 13.12 -12.61
N ALA A 285 -1.42 12.41 -12.04
CA ALA A 285 -0.52 11.52 -12.76
C ALA A 285 -1.24 10.35 -13.45
N LEU A 286 -2.29 9.84 -12.80
CA LEU A 286 -3.14 8.75 -13.27
C LEU A 286 -4.27 9.21 -14.20
N GLY A 287 -4.48 10.53 -14.36
CA GLY A 287 -5.57 11.07 -15.16
C GLY A 287 -6.97 10.74 -14.61
N LEU A 288 -7.09 10.53 -13.29
CA LEU A 288 -8.38 10.16 -12.68
C LEU A 288 -9.33 11.36 -12.70
N ASN A 289 -10.47 11.19 -13.38
CA ASN A 289 -11.52 12.20 -13.48
C ASN A 289 -12.38 12.25 -12.19
N GLY A 290 -13.39 13.13 -12.16
CA GLY A 290 -14.26 13.31 -11.00
C GLY A 290 -15.21 12.15 -10.71
N ASP A 291 -15.40 11.22 -11.65
CA ASP A 291 -16.32 10.09 -11.51
C ASP A 291 -15.67 8.88 -10.82
N VAL A 292 -14.33 8.84 -10.77
CA VAL A 292 -13.57 7.80 -10.07
C VAL A 292 -13.63 8.03 -8.56
N ARG A 293 -14.14 7.06 -7.80
CA ARG A 293 -14.09 7.10 -6.32
C ARG A 293 -12.66 6.90 -5.84
N ILE A 294 -12.13 7.83 -5.04
CA ILE A 294 -10.74 7.82 -4.58
C ILE A 294 -10.63 7.30 -3.15
N SER A 295 -9.94 6.16 -3.00
CA SER A 295 -9.63 5.48 -1.75
C SER A 295 -10.85 5.33 -0.83
N PRO A 296 -11.94 4.68 -1.28
CA PRO A 296 -13.14 4.47 -0.46
C PRO A 296 -12.88 3.64 0.81
N SER A 297 -11.73 2.99 0.96
CA SER A 297 -11.26 2.41 2.23
C SER A 297 -10.80 3.45 3.27
N GLY A 298 -10.67 4.72 2.87
CA GLY A 298 -9.98 5.79 3.60
C GLY A 298 -8.49 5.94 3.26
N GLY A 299 -7.91 4.97 2.55
CA GLY A 299 -6.52 5.05 2.09
C GLY A 299 -5.49 5.07 3.21
N ALA A 300 -4.29 5.59 2.92
CA ALA A 300 -3.18 5.58 3.88
C ALA A 300 -3.31 6.65 4.99
N LEU A 301 -4.11 7.69 4.77
CA LEU A 301 -4.33 8.76 5.76
C LEU A 301 -5.12 8.27 6.99
N THR A 302 -5.80 7.13 6.88
CA THR A 302 -6.58 6.53 7.96
C THR A 302 -5.94 5.31 8.60
N GLY A 303 -4.81 4.86 8.04
CA GLY A 303 -3.99 3.74 8.51
C GLY A 303 -2.91 3.43 7.46
N ASN A 304 -1.64 3.48 7.86
CA ASN A 304 -0.50 3.28 6.96
C ASN A 304 0.50 2.28 7.56
N PRO A 305 0.15 0.99 7.63
CA PRO A 305 1.04 -0.03 8.15
C PRO A 305 2.18 -0.23 7.17
N MET A 306 3.40 0.11 7.59
CA MET A 306 4.57 0.02 6.72
C MET A 306 4.73 -1.39 6.16
N PHE A 307 5.14 -1.47 4.91
CA PHE A 307 5.31 -2.71 4.13
C PHE A 307 4.05 -3.52 3.82
N SER A 308 2.87 -3.11 4.29
CA SER A 308 1.61 -3.76 3.95
C SER A 308 0.54 -2.80 3.44
N ALA A 309 0.75 -1.48 3.56
CA ALA A 309 -0.19 -0.47 3.12
C ALA A 309 -0.46 -0.55 1.60
N GLY A 310 0.57 -0.75 0.78
CA GLY A 310 0.40 -0.91 -0.67
C GLY A 310 -0.36 -2.18 -1.02
N LEU A 311 0.01 -3.31 -0.41
CA LEU A 311 -0.69 -4.58 -0.56
C LEU A 311 -2.17 -4.48 -0.13
N ALA A 312 -2.44 -3.79 0.98
CA ALA A 312 -3.80 -3.54 1.47
C ALA A 312 -4.63 -2.73 0.48
N ARG A 313 -4.05 -1.75 -0.24
CA ARG A 313 -4.76 -1.03 -1.31
C ARG A 313 -5.17 -1.95 -2.46
N ILE A 314 -4.29 -2.88 -2.85
CA ILE A 314 -4.62 -3.91 -3.86
C ILE A 314 -5.73 -4.82 -3.35
N GLY A 315 -5.65 -5.25 -2.09
CA GLY A 315 -6.68 -6.07 -1.45
C GLY A 315 -8.04 -5.39 -1.34
N GLU A 316 -8.09 -4.12 -0.94
CA GLU A 316 -9.33 -3.34 -0.89
C GLU A 316 -9.95 -3.19 -2.28
N ALA A 317 -9.15 -2.90 -3.31
CA ALA A 317 -9.63 -2.83 -4.69
C ALA A 317 -10.22 -4.17 -5.16
N ALA A 318 -9.54 -5.28 -4.88
CA ALA A 318 -10.04 -6.63 -5.16
C ALA A 318 -11.33 -6.95 -4.40
N ALA A 319 -11.41 -6.59 -3.12
CA ALA A 319 -12.55 -6.87 -2.27
C ALA A 319 -13.82 -6.14 -2.74
N ARG A 320 -13.69 -4.94 -3.33
CA ARG A 320 -14.81 -4.24 -3.97
C ARG A 320 -15.35 -5.00 -5.19
N ILE A 321 -14.48 -5.64 -5.97
CA ILE A 321 -14.88 -6.52 -7.08
C ILE A 321 -15.57 -7.79 -6.56
N HIS A 322 -14.98 -8.42 -5.54
CA HIS A 322 -15.52 -9.63 -4.92
C HIS A 322 -16.95 -9.40 -4.41
N ARG A 323 -17.21 -8.24 -3.79
CA ARG A 323 -18.54 -7.82 -3.31
C ARG A 323 -19.49 -7.30 -4.41
N GLY A 324 -19.03 -7.19 -5.64
CA GLY A 324 -19.82 -6.69 -6.77
C GLY A 324 -20.08 -5.18 -6.74
N GLU A 325 -19.26 -4.41 -6.02
CA GLU A 325 -19.38 -2.95 -5.87
C GLU A 325 -18.64 -2.16 -6.95
N ALA A 326 -17.83 -2.85 -7.77
CA ALA A 326 -17.15 -2.33 -8.96
C ALA A 326 -16.86 -3.46 -9.95
N GLY A 327 -16.79 -3.13 -11.23
CA GLY A 327 -16.35 -4.00 -12.32
C GLY A 327 -14.88 -3.82 -12.68
N LYS A 328 -14.34 -2.59 -12.64
CA LYS A 328 -12.93 -2.30 -12.88
C LYS A 328 -12.37 -1.34 -11.84
N THR A 329 -11.23 -1.71 -11.25
CA THR A 329 -10.60 -0.98 -10.14
C THR A 329 -9.11 -0.77 -10.39
N LEU A 330 -8.55 0.27 -9.78
CA LEU A 330 -7.13 0.55 -9.78
C LEU A 330 -6.61 0.54 -8.35
N ALA A 331 -5.44 -0.03 -8.13
CA ALA A 331 -4.71 0.09 -6.87
C ALA A 331 -3.31 0.65 -7.14
N HIS A 332 -2.83 1.46 -6.20
CA HIS A 332 -1.50 2.06 -6.22
C HIS A 332 -0.77 1.78 -4.92
N ALA A 333 0.51 1.40 -5.02
CA ALA A 333 1.44 1.26 -3.91
C ALA A 333 2.67 2.16 -4.14
N THR A 334 3.17 2.78 -3.07
CA THR A 334 4.40 3.58 -3.11
C THR A 334 5.45 3.06 -2.14
N SER A 335 6.72 3.23 -2.51
CA SER A 335 7.86 3.07 -1.62
C SER A 335 8.92 4.15 -1.89
N GLY A 336 9.82 4.35 -0.92
CA GLY A 336 10.83 5.40 -0.97
C GLY A 336 10.28 6.81 -0.70
N PRO A 337 11.15 7.82 -0.69
CA PRO A 337 10.77 9.19 -0.40
C PRO A 337 10.01 9.80 -1.59
N VAL A 338 9.06 10.69 -1.30
CA VAL A 338 8.41 11.59 -2.28
C VAL A 338 7.95 10.86 -3.56
N LEU A 339 7.23 9.74 -3.40
CA LEU A 339 6.71 8.91 -4.49
C LEU A 339 7.82 8.43 -5.46
N GLN A 340 8.97 7.98 -4.94
CA GLN A 340 10.08 7.52 -5.79
C GLN A 340 9.76 6.22 -6.54
N GLN A 341 9.20 5.22 -5.84
CA GLN A 341 8.86 3.93 -6.42
C GLN A 341 7.36 3.77 -6.39
N ASN A 342 6.76 3.47 -7.53
CA ASN A 342 5.31 3.36 -7.65
C ASN A 342 4.97 2.07 -8.40
N LEU A 343 3.97 1.35 -7.90
CA LEU A 343 3.37 0.18 -8.52
C LEU A 343 1.88 0.43 -8.72
N LEU A 344 1.38 0.09 -9.90
CA LEU A 344 -0.03 0.12 -10.26
C LEU A 344 -0.52 -1.29 -10.56
N ALA A 345 -1.70 -1.63 -10.05
CA ALA A 345 -2.41 -2.86 -10.36
C ALA A 345 -3.83 -2.53 -10.82
N VAL A 346 -4.19 -2.94 -12.03
CA VAL A 346 -5.55 -2.85 -12.57
C VAL A 346 -6.24 -4.20 -12.36
N LEU A 347 -7.43 -4.17 -11.75
CA LEU A 347 -8.22 -5.36 -11.49
C LEU A 347 -9.59 -5.28 -12.16
N GLU A 348 -10.04 -6.38 -12.76
CA GLU A 348 -11.34 -6.50 -13.41
C GLU A 348 -12.11 -7.73 -12.95
N ALA A 349 -13.44 -7.59 -12.85
CA ALA A 349 -14.36 -8.71 -12.69
C ALA A 349 -14.53 -9.42 -14.05
N ARG A 350 -14.00 -10.65 -14.20
CA ARG A 350 -14.13 -11.44 -15.44
C ARG A 350 -14.51 -12.89 -15.18
#